data_AF-A0A969M8Q6-F1
#
_entry.id   AF-A0A969M8Q6-F1
#
_cell.length_a   1.000
_cell.length_b   1.000
_cell.length_c   1.000
_cell.angle_alpha   90.00
_cell.angle_beta   90.00
_cell.angle_gamma   90.00
#
_symmetry.space_group_name_H-M   'P 1'
#
loop_
_entity.id
_entity.type
_entity.pdbx_description
1 polymer ?
#
loop_
_entity_poly.entity_id
_entity_poly.type
_entity_poly.pdbx_seq_one_letter_code
_entity_poly.pdbx_strand_id
1 'polypeptide(L)'
;MRRQPRKQTGDRVWREFAEWCRVRRLRPLPAHPWTVAAYLRWCEARQRPGSLADRIRSIARAHLFACLPSPDRDPVVDRTLAMLKLRDQNRSSRAALFDLGIGAPNHLVTTEDPEPFDPSLPLRTLQPRPTLRATPRLVRRRPPPG
;
A
#
# COMPACT_ATOMS: atom_id res chain seq x y z
N MET A 1 -28.21 22.36 -9.04
CA MET A 1 -27.38 21.92 -7.89
C MET A 1 -25.94 22.42 -8.05
N ARG A 2 -25.55 23.51 -7.36
CA ARG A 2 -24.18 24.02 -7.39
C ARG A 2 -23.34 23.24 -6.37
N ARG A 3 -22.41 22.39 -6.84
CA ARG A 3 -21.42 21.75 -5.96
C ARG A 3 -20.48 22.87 -5.46
N GLN A 4 -20.63 23.26 -4.19
CA GLN A 4 -19.70 24.20 -3.56
C GLN A 4 -18.26 23.65 -3.67
N PRO A 5 -17.29 24.42 -4.15
CA PRO A 5 -15.91 23.96 -4.22
C PRO A 5 -15.38 23.86 -2.80
N ARG A 6 -14.93 22.67 -2.37
CA ARG A 6 -14.21 22.43 -1.10
C ARG A 6 -12.80 23.08 -1.14
N LYS A 7 -12.70 24.37 -1.43
CA LYS A 7 -11.45 25.08 -1.71
C LYS A 7 -10.54 25.15 -0.47
N GLN A 8 -11.10 25.24 0.74
CA GLN A 8 -10.31 25.44 1.97
C GLN A 8 -9.54 24.20 2.46
N THR A 9 -9.98 22.99 2.10
CA THR A 9 -9.34 21.76 2.59
C THR A 9 -7.93 21.58 2.03
N GLY A 10 -7.70 22.00 0.77
CA GLY A 10 -6.41 21.85 0.10
C GLY A 10 -5.30 22.66 0.77
N ASP A 11 -5.57 23.94 1.07
CA ASP A 11 -4.59 24.85 1.68
C ASP A 11 -4.21 24.41 3.10
N ARG A 12 -5.15 23.82 3.85
CA ARG A 12 -4.87 23.24 5.16
C ARG A 12 -3.96 22.02 5.04
N VAL A 13 -4.21 21.14 4.08
CA VAL A 13 -3.39 19.94 3.86
C VAL A 13 -1.96 20.31 3.45
N TRP A 14 -1.82 21.29 2.56
CA TRP A 14 -0.50 21.77 2.15
C TRP A 14 0.27 22.34 3.35
N ARG A 15 -0.37 23.17 4.20
CA ARG A 15 0.27 23.69 5.41
C ARG A 15 0.67 22.60 6.39
N GLU A 16 -0.17 21.59 6.61
CA GLU A 16 0.17 20.42 7.45
C GLU A 16 1.41 19.69 6.91
N PHE A 17 1.47 19.49 5.59
CA PHE A 17 2.62 18.87 4.93
C PHE A 17 3.90 19.72 5.06
N ALA A 18 3.80 21.03 4.80
CA ALA A 18 4.94 21.94 4.89
C ALA A 18 5.50 22.01 6.32
N GLU A 19 4.63 22.04 7.33
CA GLU A 19 5.05 22.01 8.73
C GLU A 19 5.71 20.67 9.10
N TRP A 20 5.11 19.56 8.66
CA TRP A 20 5.69 18.23 8.87
C TRP A 20 7.08 18.09 8.24
N CYS A 21 7.28 18.66 7.04
CA CYS A 21 8.59 18.75 6.41
C CYS A 21 9.56 19.60 7.24
N ARG A 22 9.13 20.78 7.72
CA ARG A 22 9.96 21.71 8.50
C ARG A 22 10.48 21.07 9.78
N VAL A 23 9.60 20.42 10.55
CA VAL A 23 9.97 19.71 11.79
C VAL A 23 11.01 18.61 11.54
N ARG A 24 10.98 17.99 10.36
CA ARG A 24 11.89 16.91 9.95
C ARG A 24 13.10 17.38 9.14
N ARG A 25 13.29 18.70 8.99
CA ARG A 25 14.34 19.32 8.15
C ARG A 25 14.31 18.84 6.69
N LEU A 26 13.12 18.53 6.18
CA LEU A 26 12.89 18.16 4.78
C LEU A 26 12.43 19.40 4.00
N ARG A 27 12.76 19.42 2.70
CA ARG A 27 12.25 20.46 1.80
C ARG A 27 10.82 20.11 1.37
N PRO A 28 9.83 20.99 1.61
CA PRO A 28 8.46 20.77 1.14
C PRO A 28 8.31 21.03 -0.36
N LEU A 29 9.26 21.78 -0.97
CA LEU A 29 9.22 22.14 -2.37
C LEU A 29 10.65 22.30 -2.95
N PRO A 30 10.99 21.64 -4.08
CA PRO A 30 10.33 20.44 -4.59
C PRO A 30 10.44 19.29 -3.57
N ALA A 31 9.32 18.66 -3.24
CA ALA A 31 9.35 17.46 -2.40
C ALA A 31 9.84 16.26 -3.22
N HIS A 32 10.78 15.52 -2.67
CA HIS A 32 11.15 14.23 -3.25
C HIS A 32 9.96 13.25 -3.09
N PRO A 33 9.67 12.39 -4.09
CA PRO A 33 8.66 11.33 -3.96
C PRO A 33 8.73 10.49 -2.68
N TRP A 34 9.93 10.19 -2.16
CA TRP A 34 10.10 9.47 -0.89
C TRP A 34 9.58 10.28 0.31
N THR A 35 9.71 11.62 0.29
CA THR A 35 9.18 12.53 1.32
C THR A 35 7.66 12.47 1.35
N VAL A 36 7.03 12.46 0.17
CA VAL A 36 5.57 12.32 0.04
C VAL A 36 5.13 10.93 0.54
N ALA A 37 5.80 9.86 0.12
CA ALA A 37 5.52 8.50 0.61
C ALA A 37 5.65 8.38 2.15
N ALA A 38 6.69 8.97 2.73
CA ALA A 38 6.89 9.01 4.18
C ALA A 38 5.78 9.79 4.90
N TYR A 39 5.34 10.91 4.32
CA TYR A 39 4.20 11.68 4.83
C TYR A 39 2.90 10.88 4.80
N LEU A 40 2.64 10.13 3.72
CA LEU A 40 1.47 9.27 3.61
C LEU A 40 1.45 8.18 4.68
N ARG A 41 2.59 7.53 4.93
CA ARG A 41 2.73 6.56 6.03
C ARG A 41 2.50 7.19 7.40
N TRP A 42 2.92 8.44 7.61
CA TRP A 42 2.64 9.18 8.84
C TRP A 42 1.15 9.57 8.99
N CYS A 43 0.43 9.71 7.86
CA CYS A 43 -1.01 9.99 7.85
C CYS A 43 -1.87 8.73 7.99
N GLU A 44 -1.38 7.56 7.58
CA GLU A 44 -2.07 6.26 7.65
C GLU A 44 -2.71 6.01 9.03
N ALA A 45 -2.00 6.31 10.11
CA ALA A 45 -2.50 6.05 11.46
C ALA A 45 -3.80 6.80 11.80
N ARG A 46 -4.05 7.95 11.15
CA ARG A 46 -5.11 8.91 11.51
C ARG A 46 -6.19 9.08 10.44
N GLN A 47 -5.97 8.59 9.22
CA GLN A 47 -6.79 8.91 8.06
C GLN A 47 -7.07 7.69 7.18
N ARG A 48 -8.25 7.66 6.57
CA ARG A 48 -8.63 6.63 5.59
C ARG A 48 -7.86 6.81 4.27
N PRO A 49 -7.65 5.73 3.50
CA PRO A 49 -6.88 5.78 2.24
C PRO A 49 -7.48 6.73 1.20
N GLY A 50 -8.81 6.90 1.15
CA GLY A 50 -9.47 7.87 0.27
C GLY A 50 -9.01 9.31 0.54
N SER A 51 -8.82 9.67 1.82
CA SER A 51 -8.33 10.98 2.23
C SER A 51 -6.84 11.18 1.92
N LEU A 52 -6.07 10.10 1.80
CA LEU A 52 -4.65 10.16 1.42
C LEU A 52 -4.46 10.56 -0.05
N ALA A 53 -5.31 10.04 -0.96
CA ALA A 53 -5.28 10.44 -2.36
C ALA A 53 -5.60 11.93 -2.54
N ASP A 54 -6.59 12.46 -1.82
CA ASP A 54 -6.91 13.89 -1.83
C ASP A 54 -5.78 14.75 -1.26
N ARG A 55 -5.01 14.21 -0.31
CA ARG A 55 -3.82 14.89 0.22
C ARG A 55 -2.71 15.00 -0.81
N ILE A 56 -2.45 13.93 -1.57
CA ILE A 56 -1.46 13.95 -2.67
C ILE A 56 -1.85 14.98 -3.71
N ARG A 57 -3.13 15.03 -4.13
CA ARG A 57 -3.62 16.04 -5.07
C ARG A 57 -3.41 17.46 -4.57
N SER A 58 -3.58 17.68 -3.26
CA SER A 58 -3.34 19.01 -2.65
C SER A 58 -1.85 19.39 -2.69
N ILE A 59 -0.95 18.44 -2.41
CA ILE A 59 0.50 18.63 -2.52
C ILE A 59 0.93 18.85 -3.98
N ALA A 60 0.38 18.06 -4.91
CA ALA A 60 0.63 18.17 -6.34
C ALA A 60 0.23 19.56 -6.86
N ARG A 61 -0.92 20.09 -6.44
CA ARG A 61 -1.35 21.46 -6.78
C ARG A 61 -0.35 22.52 -6.35
N ALA A 62 0.24 22.39 -5.15
CA ALA A 62 1.28 23.31 -4.70
C ALA A 62 2.55 23.25 -5.57
N HIS A 63 2.92 22.06 -6.06
CA HIS A 63 4.04 21.91 -7.01
C HIS A 63 3.71 22.52 -8.37
N LEU A 64 2.49 22.34 -8.87
CA LEU A 64 2.03 22.94 -10.11
C LEU A 64 2.00 24.47 -10.05
N PHE A 65 1.56 25.06 -8.93
CA PHE A 65 1.60 26.52 -8.74
C PHE A 65 3.01 27.10 -8.73
N ALA A 66 4.02 26.28 -8.42
CA ALA A 66 5.42 26.65 -8.48
C ALA A 66 6.11 26.22 -9.79
N CYS A 67 5.36 25.72 -10.78
CA CYS A 67 5.89 25.20 -12.04
C CYS A 67 6.94 24.08 -11.87
N LEU A 68 6.78 23.26 -10.83
CA LEU A 68 7.69 22.16 -10.48
C LEU A 68 7.10 20.79 -10.84
N PRO A 69 7.93 19.75 -11.01
CA PRO A 69 7.46 18.40 -11.25
C PRO A 69 6.56 17.92 -10.10
N SER A 70 5.38 17.40 -10.47
CA SER A 70 4.40 16.90 -9.51
C SER A 70 4.79 15.50 -9.01
N PRO A 71 4.80 15.26 -7.69
CA PRO A 71 5.13 13.95 -7.11
C PRO A 71 4.02 12.89 -7.29
N ASP A 72 2.86 13.26 -7.83
CA ASP A 72 1.69 12.38 -8.01
C ASP A 72 1.98 11.18 -8.93
N ARG A 73 2.75 11.38 -10.00
CA ARG A 73 3.00 10.35 -11.02
C ARG A 73 4.18 9.44 -10.72
N ASP A 74 4.78 9.57 -9.53
CA ASP A 74 5.95 8.79 -9.18
C ASP A 74 5.53 7.38 -8.68
N PRO A 75 6.14 6.29 -9.20
CA PRO A 75 5.76 4.93 -8.85
C PRO A 75 5.96 4.60 -7.36
N VAL A 76 6.83 5.32 -6.64
CA VAL A 76 7.01 5.16 -5.19
C VAL A 76 5.75 5.62 -4.44
N VAL A 77 5.14 6.71 -4.89
CA VAL A 77 3.92 7.26 -4.28
C VAL A 77 2.74 6.33 -4.54
N ASP A 78 2.59 5.85 -5.78
CA ASP A 78 1.54 4.88 -6.16
C ASP A 78 1.67 3.56 -5.40
N ARG A 79 2.87 2.98 -5.34
CA ARG A 79 3.13 1.75 -4.58
C ARG A 79 2.82 1.95 -3.11
N THR A 80 3.16 3.11 -2.55
CA THR A 80 2.85 3.42 -1.15
C THR A 80 1.34 3.49 -0.94
N LEU A 81 0.59 4.19 -1.79
CA LEU A 81 -0.87 4.21 -1.71
C LEU A 81 -1.50 2.82 -1.82
N ALA A 82 -1.03 1.98 -2.74
CA ALA A 82 -1.51 0.62 -2.89
C ALA A 82 -1.28 -0.21 -1.61
N MET A 83 -0.08 -0.10 -1.02
CA MET A 83 0.24 -0.75 0.26
C MET A 83 -0.67 -0.26 1.40
N LEU A 84 -0.95 1.04 1.46
CA LEU A 84 -1.82 1.62 2.49
C LEU A 84 -3.28 1.18 2.32
N LYS A 85 -3.78 1.09 1.08
CA LYS A 85 -5.11 0.53 0.78
C LYS A 85 -5.22 -0.93 1.21
N LEU A 86 -4.22 -1.75 0.89
CA LEU A 86 -4.19 -3.16 1.29
C LEU A 86 -4.19 -3.30 2.82
N ARG A 87 -3.45 -2.44 3.53
CA ARG A 87 -3.39 -2.45 5.00
C ARG A 87 -4.69 -2.01 5.65
N ASP A 88 -5.39 -1.04 5.07
CA ASP A 88 -6.71 -0.61 5.54
C ASP A 88 -7.75 -1.74 5.37
N GLN A 89 -7.74 -2.42 4.22
CA GLN A 89 -8.59 -3.60 3.98
C GLN A 89 -8.28 -4.73 4.97
N ASN A 90 -7.00 -5.01 5.19
CA ASN A 90 -6.58 -6.06 6.11
C ASN A 90 -6.72 -5.64 7.59
N ARG A 91 -7.00 -4.38 7.91
CA ARG A 91 -7.09 -3.91 9.31
C ARG A 91 -8.16 -4.67 10.09
N SER A 92 -9.28 -4.99 9.45
CA SER A 92 -10.36 -5.79 10.04
C SER A 92 -10.00 -7.27 10.15
N SER A 93 -9.34 -7.85 9.14
CA SER A 93 -8.94 -9.27 9.15
C SER A 93 -7.71 -9.57 10.00
N ARG A 94 -6.88 -8.58 10.34
CA ARG A 94 -5.66 -8.79 11.14
C ARG A 94 -5.97 -9.24 12.58
N ALA A 95 -7.12 -8.88 13.12
CA ALA A 95 -7.59 -9.35 14.42
C ALA A 95 -8.10 -10.80 14.37
N ALA A 96 -8.54 -11.27 13.20
CA ALA A 96 -9.02 -12.63 13.00
C ALA A 96 -7.89 -13.68 12.93
N LEU A 97 -6.61 -13.25 12.99
CA LEU A 97 -5.46 -14.18 13.01
C LEU A 97 -5.46 -15.12 14.22
N PHE A 98 -6.14 -14.75 15.32
CA PHE A 98 -6.24 -15.57 16.53
C PHE A 98 -7.62 -16.19 16.74
N ASP A 99 -8.61 -15.80 15.93
CA ASP A 99 -9.97 -16.39 15.94
C ASP A 99 -10.05 -17.65 15.08
N LEU A 100 -8.98 -17.92 14.32
CA LEU A 100 -8.74 -19.21 13.69
C LEU A 100 -8.15 -20.14 14.75
N GLY A 101 -9.01 -20.97 15.35
CA GLY A 101 -8.57 -22.16 16.06
C GLY A 101 -7.44 -22.83 15.29
N ILE A 102 -6.34 -23.10 16.00
CA ILE A 102 -5.08 -23.68 15.53
C ILE A 102 -5.35 -24.68 14.38
N GLY A 103 -5.18 -24.27 13.12
CA GLY A 103 -5.33 -25.19 11.98
C GLY A 103 -5.92 -24.71 10.63
N ALA A 104 -6.25 -23.44 10.40
CA ALA A 104 -6.83 -23.05 9.09
C ALA A 104 -5.77 -22.59 8.06
N PRO A 105 -5.67 -23.19 6.86
CA PRO A 105 -4.77 -22.75 5.81
C PRO A 105 -5.24 -21.43 5.19
N ASN A 106 -4.27 -20.55 4.90
CA ASN A 106 -4.44 -19.29 4.19
C ASN A 106 -5.09 -19.51 2.80
N HIS A 107 -6.41 -19.41 2.72
CA HIS A 107 -7.07 -19.03 1.47
C HIS A 107 -8.26 -18.12 1.79
N LEU A 108 -8.00 -16.82 1.81
CA LEU A 108 -9.07 -15.83 1.62
C LEU A 108 -9.46 -15.89 0.14
N VAL A 109 -10.42 -16.77 -0.18
CA VAL A 109 -11.16 -16.69 -1.44
C VAL A 109 -12.02 -15.44 -1.31
N THR A 110 -11.94 -14.54 -2.28
CA THR A 110 -12.88 -13.43 -2.46
C THR A 110 -14.30 -13.98 -2.46
N THR A 111 -15.21 -13.33 -1.72
CA THR A 111 -16.66 -13.47 -1.89
C THR A 111 -17.03 -13.03 -3.30
N GLU A 112 -17.01 -13.96 -4.25
CA GLU A 112 -17.89 -13.92 -5.41
C GLU A 112 -18.84 -15.11 -5.23
N ASP A 113 -20.14 -14.86 -5.38
CA ASP A 113 -21.15 -15.91 -5.38
C ASP A 113 -20.70 -17.02 -6.34
N PRO A 114 -20.77 -18.30 -5.96
CA PRO A 114 -20.41 -19.36 -6.88
C PRO A 114 -21.35 -19.32 -8.08
N GLU A 115 -20.81 -18.90 -9.23
CA GLU A 115 -21.39 -19.19 -10.55
C GLU A 115 -21.84 -20.66 -10.57
N PRO A 116 -23.06 -20.97 -11.03
CA PRO A 116 -23.55 -22.33 -11.08
C PRO A 116 -22.53 -23.21 -11.81
N PHE A 117 -22.12 -24.30 -11.16
CA PHE A 117 -21.17 -25.26 -11.70
C PHE A 117 -21.69 -25.76 -13.05
N ASP A 118 -21.07 -25.31 -14.13
CA ASP A 118 -21.33 -25.81 -15.48
C ASP A 118 -20.47 -27.06 -15.70
N PRO A 119 -21.06 -28.27 -15.71
CA PRO A 119 -20.33 -29.52 -15.89
C PRO A 119 -19.70 -29.65 -17.29
N SER A 120 -20.00 -28.74 -18.22
CA SER A 120 -19.47 -28.76 -19.58
C SER A 120 -18.16 -27.97 -19.75
N LEU A 121 -17.73 -27.20 -18.75
CA LEU A 121 -16.46 -26.47 -18.79
C LEU A 121 -15.26 -27.40 -18.55
N PRO A 122 -14.20 -27.33 -19.38
CA PRO A 122 -13.01 -28.15 -19.15
C PRO A 122 -12.35 -27.75 -17.83
N LEU A 123 -12.14 -28.74 -16.96
CA LEU A 123 -11.39 -28.57 -15.71
C LEU A 123 -10.02 -27.98 -16.02
N ARG A 124 -9.83 -26.71 -15.65
CA ARG A 124 -8.56 -26.01 -15.81
C ARG A 124 -7.53 -26.71 -14.92
N THR A 125 -6.68 -27.54 -15.50
CA THR A 125 -5.60 -28.20 -14.78
C THR A 125 -4.63 -27.14 -14.28
N LEU A 126 -4.74 -26.82 -12.98
CA LEU A 126 -3.77 -25.96 -12.31
C LEU A 126 -2.43 -26.70 -12.32
N GLN A 127 -1.53 -26.28 -13.20
CA GLN A 127 -0.15 -26.77 -13.14
C GLN A 127 0.44 -26.39 -11.76
N PRO A 128 1.05 -27.34 -11.04
CA PRO A 128 1.63 -27.06 -9.74
C PRO A 128 2.76 -26.03 -9.90
N ARG A 129 2.68 -24.94 -9.13
CA ARG A 129 3.75 -23.92 -9.08
C ARG A 129 5.00 -24.54 -8.45
N PRO A 130 6.21 -24.19 -8.94
CA PRO A 130 7.45 -24.66 -8.33
C PRO A 130 7.55 -24.18 -6.88
N THR A 131 7.67 -25.13 -5.94
CA THR A 131 7.85 -24.86 -4.51
C THR A 131 9.33 -24.96 -4.12
N LEU A 132 9.71 -24.25 -3.05
CA LEU A 132 11.02 -24.42 -2.42
C LEU A 132 11.10 -25.82 -1.79
N ARG A 133 12.26 -26.49 -1.89
CA ARG A 133 12.47 -27.82 -1.27
C ARG A 133 12.28 -27.74 0.24
N ALA A 134 11.48 -28.67 0.79
CA ALA A 134 11.22 -28.78 2.22
C ALA A 134 12.46 -29.16 3.05
N THR A 135 13.47 -29.78 2.43
CA THR A 135 14.68 -30.23 3.12
C THR A 135 15.91 -29.49 2.60
N PRO A 136 16.66 -28.79 3.47
CA PRO A 136 17.93 -28.17 3.09
C PRO A 136 18.97 -29.24 2.79
N ARG A 137 19.77 -29.06 1.73
CA ARG A 137 20.83 -29.98 1.36
C ARG A 137 21.99 -29.84 2.35
N LEU A 138 22.17 -30.82 3.23
CA LEU A 138 23.29 -30.86 4.16
C LEU A 138 24.60 -31.05 3.39
N VAL A 139 25.48 -30.05 3.45
CA VAL A 139 26.85 -30.14 2.93
C VAL A 139 27.74 -30.71 4.03
N ARG A 140 28.42 -31.82 3.75
CA ARG A 140 29.43 -32.37 4.67
C ARG A 140 30.64 -31.43 4.68
N ARG A 141 31.01 -30.91 5.84
CA ARG A 141 32.26 -30.16 6.00
C ARG A 141 33.44 -31.13 5.89
N ARG A 142 34.47 -30.72 5.15
CA ARG A 142 35.75 -31.43 5.05
C ARG A 142 36.44 -31.36 6.43
N PRO A 143 36.88 -32.48 7.02
CA PRO A 143 37.62 -32.44 8.27
C PRO A 143 38.97 -31.71 8.06
N PRO A 144 39.48 -31.01 9.10
CA PRO A 144 40.76 -30.30 9.00
C PRO A 144 41.92 -31.29 8.82
N PRO A 145 43.01 -30.88 8.16
CA PRO A 145 44.23 -31.70 8.09
C PRO A 145 44.84 -31.82 9.49
N GLY A 146 45.22 -33.05 9.86
CA GLY A 146 45.95 -33.35 11.09
C GLY A 146 47.44 -33.05 10.99
#